data_AF-A0A2E4HHC5-F1
#
_entry.id   AF-A0A2E4HHC5-F1
#
_cell.length_a   1.000
_cell.length_b   1.000
_cell.length_c   1.000
_cell.angle_alpha   90.00
_cell.angle_beta   90.00
_cell.angle_gamma   90.00
#
_symmetry.space_group_name_H-M   'P 1'
#
loop_
_entity.id
_entity.type
_entity.pdbx_description
1 polymer ?
#
loop_
_entity_poly.entity_id
_entity_poly.type
_entity_poly.pdbx_seq_one_letter_code
_entity_poly.pdbx_strand_id
1 'polypeptide(L)'
;MKFLKLCLLFIIAATLTFCSDDQPIPDDMSETEEEMTDGDTTEDTESANQESTILEANLVSDGLVVEGATKIESALPQPNGAISFTIASNGSAIINEGFDIQFASAPDLNIAGAYLQITTTDGSAAYAYYDIPSGSFNSFGDREVTLNKAAKARLMDVDQTIDIGFDTTIPAGQFCYTLCVYDDLGNISLPEEVCLTVENFGGNANLVGVWNMTTYQETYDGMTISAGIGETFCFDDQLLCNNGDFVAITECSSYELLRFTINADGSYSLEEEIIDSDIDYDQTVSSCMEIERPDTTYGYVSSGKWAYNQTQERIVFIEYSFTENDNGEIYSETFPLGEGEVLLDALVVITSNSFTISESYGDGDTYSITFEN
;
A
#
# COMPACT_ATOMS: atom_id res chain seq x y z
N MET A 1 10.23 -6.84 -25.10
CA MET A 1 10.56 -5.69 -24.25
C MET A 1 9.21 -5.04 -23.96
N LYS A 2 8.37 -5.60 -23.08
CA LYS A 2 8.27 -5.28 -21.63
C LYS A 2 8.21 -3.77 -21.35
N PHE A 3 7.39 -3.04 -22.11
CA PHE A 3 7.25 -1.58 -22.04
C PHE A 3 5.93 -1.10 -21.44
N LEU A 4 5.11 -1.99 -20.87
CA LEU A 4 3.85 -1.61 -20.24
C LEU A 4 3.89 -1.96 -18.75
N LYS A 5 4.44 -1.04 -17.97
CA LYS A 5 4.45 -1.02 -16.48
C LYS A 5 4.43 0.40 -15.95
N LEU A 6 3.86 1.29 -16.74
CA LEU A 6 4.20 2.70 -16.67
C LEU A 6 2.94 3.55 -16.72
N CYS A 7 2.15 3.43 -15.66
CA CYS A 7 1.31 4.52 -15.18
C CYS A 7 1.33 4.66 -13.65
N LEU A 8 2.29 4.03 -12.96
CA LEU A 8 2.56 4.36 -11.54
C LEU A 8 3.99 3.99 -11.10
N LEU A 9 5.01 4.38 -11.87
CA LEU A 9 6.42 4.35 -11.44
C LEU A 9 7.34 5.02 -12.48
N PHE A 10 7.81 6.22 -12.18
CA PHE A 10 9.06 6.74 -12.77
C PHE A 10 9.99 7.30 -11.67
N ILE A 11 11.25 6.86 -11.72
CA ILE A 11 12.38 7.29 -10.87
C ILE A 11 13.56 7.56 -11.79
N ILE A 12 14.25 8.70 -11.65
CA ILE A 12 15.70 8.81 -11.87
C ILE A 12 16.33 9.65 -10.75
N ALA A 13 17.47 9.18 -10.25
CA ALA A 13 18.19 9.62 -9.06
C ALA A 13 19.24 10.71 -9.33
N ALA A 14 19.49 11.55 -8.31
CA ALA A 14 20.80 12.17 -8.07
C ALA A 14 21.05 12.30 -6.56
N THR A 15 21.89 11.41 -6.01
CA THR A 15 22.39 11.48 -4.64
C THR A 15 23.41 12.61 -4.50
N LEU A 16 23.15 13.59 -3.64
CA LEU A 16 24.19 14.41 -3.01
C LEU A 16 23.89 14.56 -1.52
N THR A 17 24.77 13.98 -0.71
CA THR A 17 24.86 14.14 0.74
C THR A 17 25.10 15.60 1.12
N PHE A 18 24.23 16.19 1.95
CA PHE A 18 24.60 17.28 2.85
C PHE A 18 23.84 17.22 4.17
N CYS A 19 24.60 17.09 5.27
CA CYS A 19 24.15 17.37 6.62
C CYS A 19 23.79 18.85 6.78
N SER A 20 22.74 19.15 7.55
CA SER A 20 22.64 20.40 8.29
C SER A 20 21.80 20.20 9.54
N ASP A 21 22.35 20.66 10.66
CA ASP A 21 21.92 20.52 12.05
C ASP A 21 20.60 21.21 12.42
N ASP A 22 19.94 20.60 13.41
CA ASP A 22 19.19 21.17 14.55
C ASP A 22 18.60 22.58 14.45
N GLN A 23 17.31 22.72 14.80
CA GLN A 23 16.81 23.65 15.83
C GLN A 23 15.26 23.46 16.05
N PRO A 24 14.70 23.91 17.19
CA PRO A 24 13.69 23.17 17.96
C PRO A 24 12.22 23.55 17.73
N ILE A 25 11.35 22.61 18.12
CA ILE A 25 9.90 22.72 18.28
C ILE A 25 9.56 23.62 19.48
N PRO A 26 8.56 24.52 19.37
CA PRO A 26 7.78 24.98 20.51
C PRO A 26 6.39 24.35 20.54
N ASP A 27 6.08 23.76 21.69
CA ASP A 27 4.77 23.33 22.15
C ASP A 27 3.74 24.48 22.13
N ASP A 28 2.54 24.24 21.61
CA ASP A 28 1.29 24.78 22.18
C ASP A 28 0.07 24.02 21.65
N MET A 29 -0.42 23.04 22.41
CA MET A 29 -1.75 22.45 22.24
C MET A 29 -2.69 23.07 23.27
N SER A 30 -3.72 23.78 22.81
CA SER A 30 -4.89 24.12 23.62
C SER A 30 -6.13 23.49 23.02
N GLU A 31 -6.71 22.56 23.77
CA GLU A 31 -7.98 21.89 23.54
C GLU A 31 -9.15 22.89 23.42
N THR A 32 -10.11 22.61 22.55
CA THR A 32 -11.48 23.04 22.77
C THR A 32 -12.43 21.99 22.19
N GLU A 33 -13.03 21.21 23.09
CA GLU A 33 -14.17 20.33 22.83
C GLU A 33 -15.43 21.18 22.59
N GLU A 34 -16.14 20.92 21.50
CA GLU A 34 -17.57 21.22 21.43
C GLU A 34 -18.31 19.99 20.89
N GLU A 35 -19.12 19.39 21.78
CA GLU A 35 -20.16 18.42 21.47
C GLU A 35 -21.15 18.99 20.45
N MET A 36 -21.43 18.24 19.38
CA MET A 36 -22.72 18.35 18.68
C MET A 36 -23.32 16.97 18.42
N THR A 37 -24.56 16.85 18.88
CA THR A 37 -25.44 15.68 18.88
C THR A 37 -26.07 15.38 17.52
N ASP A 38 -26.01 14.08 17.18
CA ASP A 38 -27.03 13.16 16.67
C ASP A 38 -27.80 13.49 15.37
N GLY A 39 -27.59 12.63 14.38
CA GLY A 39 -28.31 12.58 13.11
C GLY A 39 -27.92 11.36 12.26
N ASP A 40 -28.44 10.18 12.65
CA ASP A 40 -28.71 9.01 11.78
C ASP A 40 -27.58 8.52 10.84
N THR A 41 -26.56 7.87 11.41
CA THR A 41 -25.55 7.04 10.73
C THR A 41 -25.47 5.65 11.41
N THR A 42 -26.42 4.78 11.11
CA THR A 42 -26.48 3.46 11.75
C THR A 42 -25.43 2.48 11.21
N GLU A 43 -24.91 2.65 9.99
CA GLU A 43 -23.90 1.73 9.41
C GLU A 43 -22.44 2.10 9.80
N ASP A 44 -22.08 3.39 9.83
CA ASP A 44 -20.71 3.83 10.22
C ASP A 44 -20.37 3.49 11.67
N THR A 45 -21.37 3.50 12.54
CA THR A 45 -21.20 3.16 13.96
C THR A 45 -21.09 1.65 14.17
N GLU A 46 -21.61 0.82 13.24
CA GLU A 46 -21.61 -0.63 13.39
C GLU A 46 -20.28 -1.25 12.94
N SER A 47 -19.69 -0.78 11.82
CA SER A 47 -18.35 -1.23 11.38
C SER A 47 -17.24 -0.81 12.36
N ALA A 48 -17.22 0.45 12.82
CA ALA A 48 -16.25 0.92 13.82
C ALA A 48 -16.33 0.15 15.16
N ASN A 49 -17.50 -0.37 15.50
CA ASN A 49 -17.72 -1.16 16.72
C ASN A 49 -17.27 -2.63 16.56
N GLN A 50 -17.23 -3.15 15.32
CA GLN A 50 -16.66 -4.48 15.05
C GLN A 50 -15.13 -4.44 15.10
N GLU A 51 -14.51 -3.42 14.49
CA GLU A 51 -13.05 -3.27 14.41
C GLU A 51 -12.38 -3.02 15.78
N SER A 52 -13.11 -2.49 16.76
CA SER A 52 -12.63 -2.31 18.14
C SER A 52 -12.79 -3.55 19.04
N THR A 53 -13.36 -4.63 18.52
CA THR A 53 -13.56 -5.88 19.29
C THR A 53 -12.24 -6.65 19.40
N ILE A 54 -11.82 -7.00 20.61
CA ILE A 54 -10.64 -7.86 20.84
C ILE A 54 -10.97 -9.28 20.34
N LEU A 55 -10.19 -9.75 19.38
CA LEU A 55 -10.30 -11.10 18.84
C LEU A 55 -9.66 -12.12 19.78
N GLU A 56 -10.26 -13.30 19.86
CA GLU A 56 -9.73 -14.39 20.67
C GLU A 56 -8.47 -14.97 20.00
N ALA A 57 -7.36 -15.09 20.74
CA ALA A 57 -6.07 -15.42 20.15
C ALA A 57 -6.03 -16.80 19.48
N ASN A 58 -6.76 -17.80 20.00
CA ASN A 58 -6.80 -19.13 19.38
C ASN A 58 -7.64 -19.13 18.10
N LEU A 59 -8.75 -18.41 18.06
CA LEU A 59 -9.54 -18.20 16.85
C LEU A 59 -8.67 -17.62 15.72
N VAL A 60 -7.94 -16.54 16.00
CA VAL A 60 -7.04 -15.95 15.00
C VAL A 60 -5.91 -16.92 14.65
N SER A 61 -5.27 -17.54 15.64
CA SER A 61 -4.23 -18.55 15.42
C SER A 61 -4.70 -19.73 14.57
N ASP A 62 -5.95 -20.18 14.71
CA ASP A 62 -6.54 -21.27 13.93
C ASP A 62 -6.89 -20.87 12.50
N GLY A 63 -7.21 -19.60 12.27
CA GLY A 63 -7.55 -19.06 10.96
C GLY A 63 -6.38 -18.52 10.14
N LEU A 64 -5.14 -18.53 10.65
CA LEU A 64 -3.98 -18.10 9.87
C LEU A 64 -3.59 -19.13 8.81
N VAL A 65 -3.21 -18.63 7.64
CA VAL A 65 -2.64 -19.40 6.53
C VAL A 65 -1.26 -18.84 6.23
N VAL A 66 -0.21 -19.62 6.49
CA VAL A 66 1.17 -19.23 6.22
C VAL A 66 1.84 -20.34 5.41
N GLU A 67 2.22 -20.05 4.17
CA GLU A 67 2.78 -21.06 3.28
C GLU A 67 4.09 -21.64 3.86
N GLY A 68 4.23 -22.97 3.84
CA GLY A 68 5.42 -23.67 4.34
C GLY A 68 5.58 -23.69 5.87
N ALA A 69 4.74 -22.98 6.61
CA ALA A 69 4.82 -22.95 8.07
C ALA A 69 4.25 -24.22 8.72
N THR A 70 4.77 -24.55 9.91
CA THR A 70 4.24 -25.63 10.75
C THR A 70 3.65 -25.07 12.02
N LYS A 71 2.37 -25.36 12.29
CA LYS A 71 1.72 -25.02 13.56
C LYS A 71 2.14 -26.00 14.67
N ILE A 72 2.64 -25.47 15.79
CA ILE A 72 3.15 -26.26 16.92
C ILE A 72 2.38 -25.89 18.20
N GLU A 73 1.69 -26.88 18.78
CA GLU A 73 0.92 -26.72 20.03
C GLU A 73 1.82 -26.80 21.27
N SER A 74 2.69 -25.80 21.44
CA SER A 74 3.50 -25.64 22.64
C SER A 74 3.82 -24.19 22.91
N ALA A 75 4.45 -23.91 24.05
CA ALA A 75 5.03 -22.60 24.30
C ALA A 75 6.16 -22.30 23.29
N LEU A 76 6.34 -21.01 22.98
CA LEU A 76 7.45 -20.53 22.16
C LEU A 76 8.80 -21.00 22.72
N PRO A 77 9.76 -21.35 21.84
CA PRO A 77 11.14 -21.58 22.23
C PRO A 77 11.72 -20.37 22.99
N GLN A 78 12.57 -20.63 23.99
CA GLN A 78 13.10 -19.57 24.85
C GLN A 78 14.12 -18.69 24.09
N PRO A 79 13.91 -17.37 24.01
CA PRO A 79 14.82 -16.47 23.30
C PRO A 79 16.15 -16.34 24.06
N ASN A 80 17.24 -16.14 23.31
CA ASN A 80 18.56 -15.87 23.89
C ASN A 80 19.07 -14.45 23.57
N GLY A 81 18.38 -13.72 22.69
CA GLY A 81 18.67 -12.33 22.36
C GLY A 81 19.97 -12.14 21.57
N ALA A 82 20.52 -13.21 20.98
CA ALA A 82 21.75 -13.12 20.21
C ALA A 82 21.54 -12.57 18.79
N ILE A 83 20.28 -12.49 18.34
CA ILE A 83 19.87 -11.88 17.07
C ILE A 83 19.13 -10.57 17.38
N SER A 84 19.49 -9.51 16.66
CA SER A 84 18.74 -8.26 16.61
C SER A 84 18.07 -8.16 15.26
N PHE A 85 16.80 -7.78 15.26
CA PHE A 85 16.00 -7.49 14.09
C PHE A 85 15.05 -6.34 14.44
N THR A 86 14.32 -5.81 13.47
CA THR A 86 13.28 -4.79 13.69
C THR A 86 12.14 -5.00 12.70
N ILE A 87 10.90 -4.94 13.19
CA ILE A 87 9.70 -4.91 12.34
C ILE A 87 9.48 -3.50 11.79
N ALA A 88 9.30 -3.40 10.47
CA ALA A 88 9.02 -2.14 9.77
C ALA A 88 7.52 -1.85 9.60
N SER A 89 6.67 -2.84 9.88
CA SER A 89 5.22 -2.77 9.68
C SER A 89 4.50 -2.17 10.88
N ASN A 90 3.60 -1.24 10.59
CA ASN A 90 2.53 -0.78 11.48
C ASN A 90 1.21 -1.10 10.76
N GLY A 91 0.93 -2.39 10.62
CA GLY A 91 -0.08 -2.90 9.69
C GLY A 91 -1.52 -2.80 10.17
N SER A 92 -2.42 -2.55 9.23
CA SER A 92 -3.78 -3.09 9.25
C SER A 92 -3.76 -4.49 8.62
N ALA A 93 -4.75 -5.30 8.95
CA ALA A 93 -5.02 -6.57 8.29
C ALA A 93 -6.41 -6.50 7.66
N ILE A 94 -6.68 -7.31 6.64
CA ILE A 94 -7.97 -7.25 5.94
C ILE A 94 -8.66 -8.60 5.98
N ILE A 95 -9.96 -8.62 6.29
CA ILE A 95 -10.74 -9.86 6.35
C ILE A 95 -10.60 -10.69 5.07
N ASN A 96 -10.40 -12.00 5.23
CA ASN A 96 -10.17 -12.99 4.15
C ASN A 96 -8.90 -12.79 3.30
N GLU A 97 -8.11 -11.74 3.53
CA GLU A 97 -6.85 -11.51 2.82
C GLU A 97 -5.66 -11.71 3.76
N GLY A 98 -5.68 -11.09 4.94
CA GLY A 98 -4.59 -11.18 5.91
C GLY A 98 -3.72 -9.94 5.95
N PHE A 99 -2.41 -10.11 6.13
CA PHE A 99 -1.44 -9.03 6.29
C PHE A 99 0.00 -9.49 6.00
N ASP A 100 0.89 -8.52 5.76
CA ASP A 100 2.32 -8.77 5.60
C ASP A 100 3.12 -8.36 6.85
N ILE A 101 4.07 -9.21 7.24
CA ILE A 101 5.08 -8.89 8.25
C ILE A 101 6.39 -8.56 7.56
N GLN A 102 6.80 -7.31 7.63
CA GLN A 102 8.05 -6.82 7.06
C GLN A 102 9.07 -6.58 8.16
N PHE A 103 10.28 -7.10 7.98
CA PHE A 103 11.32 -6.95 8.97
C PHE A 103 12.72 -6.84 8.36
N ALA A 104 13.60 -6.23 9.13
CA ALA A 104 15.01 -6.00 8.82
C ALA A 104 15.88 -6.75 9.81
N SER A 105 17.06 -7.19 9.38
CA SER A 105 18.06 -7.76 10.29
C SER A 105 19.46 -7.29 9.92
N ALA A 106 20.46 -7.58 10.75
CA ALA A 106 21.83 -7.18 10.40
C ALA A 106 22.28 -7.91 9.11
N PRO A 107 22.97 -7.24 8.15
CA PRO A 107 23.25 -7.78 6.81
C PRO A 107 24.04 -9.10 6.78
N ASP A 108 24.79 -9.42 7.83
CA ASP A 108 25.62 -10.62 7.94
C ASP A 108 24.90 -11.79 8.66
N LEU A 109 23.64 -11.63 9.06
CA LEU A 109 22.87 -12.67 9.73
C LEU A 109 22.12 -13.54 8.72
N ASN A 110 22.40 -14.84 8.77
CA ASN A 110 21.63 -15.84 8.02
C ASN A 110 20.44 -16.30 8.85
N ILE A 111 19.27 -15.71 8.60
CA ILE A 111 18.02 -16.10 9.26
C ILE A 111 17.53 -17.43 8.67
N ALA A 112 17.33 -18.43 9.54
CA ALA A 112 16.84 -19.77 9.16
C ALA A 112 15.30 -19.85 9.20
N GLY A 113 14.66 -18.97 9.95
CA GLY A 113 13.21 -18.83 10.00
C GLY A 113 12.73 -17.92 11.13
N ALA A 114 11.43 -17.95 11.37
CA ALA A 114 10.77 -17.16 12.40
C ALA A 114 9.70 -17.97 13.14
N TYR A 115 9.50 -17.62 14.41
CA TYR A 115 8.38 -18.07 15.21
C TYR A 115 7.35 -16.94 15.32
N LEU A 116 6.11 -17.23 14.94
CA LEU A 116 4.98 -16.30 15.05
C LEU A 116 3.96 -16.84 16.05
N GLN A 117 3.59 -16.06 17.06
CA GLN A 117 2.53 -16.42 18.00
C GLN A 117 1.51 -15.29 18.10
N ILE A 118 0.23 -15.64 18.05
CA ILE A 118 -0.85 -14.68 18.25
C ILE A 118 -1.08 -14.44 19.74
N THR A 119 -1.26 -13.17 20.09
CA THR A 119 -1.65 -12.69 21.41
C THR A 119 -2.91 -11.81 21.28
N THR A 120 -3.71 -11.73 22.33
CA THR A 120 -4.73 -10.68 22.46
C THR A 120 -4.07 -9.36 22.86
N THR A 121 -4.78 -8.25 22.69
CA THR A 121 -4.31 -6.91 23.13
C THR A 121 -4.13 -6.78 24.64
N ASP A 122 -4.67 -7.73 25.43
CA ASP A 122 -4.47 -7.82 26.89
C ASP A 122 -3.32 -8.79 27.30
N GLY A 123 -2.62 -9.37 26.32
CA GLY A 123 -1.43 -10.21 26.53
C GLY A 123 -1.69 -11.70 26.69
N SER A 124 -2.91 -12.18 26.40
CA SER A 124 -3.23 -13.61 26.40
C SER A 124 -2.76 -14.27 25.11
N ALA A 125 -1.82 -15.22 25.21
CA ALA A 125 -1.26 -15.91 24.05
C ALA A 125 -2.09 -17.12 23.59
N ALA A 126 -2.09 -17.37 22.28
CA ALA A 126 -2.61 -18.60 21.70
C ALA A 126 -1.83 -19.83 22.19
N TYR A 127 -2.49 -20.99 22.24
CA TYR A 127 -1.87 -22.24 22.70
C TYR A 127 -0.78 -22.78 21.75
N ALA A 128 -0.68 -22.22 20.54
CA ALA A 128 0.24 -22.64 19.50
C ALA A 128 1.01 -21.45 18.92
N TYR A 129 2.13 -21.76 18.28
CA TYR A 129 2.87 -20.84 17.43
C TYR A 129 3.11 -21.47 16.05
N TYR A 130 3.48 -20.64 15.08
CA TYR A 130 3.89 -21.04 13.75
C TYR A 130 5.41 -21.02 13.64
N ASP A 131 6.00 -22.12 13.21
CA ASP A 131 7.39 -22.24 12.80
C ASP A 131 7.47 -22.01 11.28
N ILE A 132 8.03 -20.87 10.88
CA ILE A 132 8.04 -20.36 9.50
C ILE A 132 9.48 -20.42 8.98
N PRO A 133 9.79 -21.35 8.07
CA PRO A 133 11.15 -21.46 7.53
C PRO A 133 11.47 -20.26 6.64
N SER A 134 12.74 -19.88 6.53
CA SER A 134 13.15 -18.75 5.66
C SER A 134 12.87 -18.96 4.18
N GLY A 135 12.65 -20.21 3.74
CA GLY A 135 12.16 -20.51 2.39
C GLY A 135 10.73 -20.03 2.11
N SER A 136 9.97 -19.66 3.15
CA SER A 136 8.66 -19.02 3.06
C SER A 136 8.74 -17.49 3.11
N PHE A 137 9.94 -16.93 3.25
CA PHE A 137 10.13 -15.48 3.23
C PHE A 137 10.25 -15.03 1.78
N ASN A 138 9.57 -13.93 1.48
CA ASN A 138 9.72 -13.25 0.21
C ASN A 138 10.80 -12.19 0.35
N SER A 139 11.67 -12.07 -0.66
CA SER A 139 12.47 -10.86 -0.78
C SER A 139 11.53 -9.73 -1.18
N PHE A 140 11.72 -8.54 -0.60
CA PHE A 140 10.96 -7.38 -1.01
C PHE A 140 11.17 -7.12 -2.52
N GLY A 141 10.18 -7.45 -3.35
CA GLY A 141 10.24 -7.38 -4.82
C GLY A 141 9.87 -8.65 -5.60
N ASP A 142 9.65 -9.80 -4.95
CA ASP A 142 9.23 -11.05 -5.63
C ASP A 142 7.72 -11.13 -5.89
N ARG A 143 6.91 -10.45 -5.07
CA ARG A 143 5.50 -10.20 -5.35
C ARG A 143 5.44 -8.93 -6.18
N GLU A 144 4.88 -9.00 -7.37
CA GLU A 144 4.82 -7.90 -8.33
C GLU A 144 3.73 -6.90 -7.93
N VAL A 145 3.72 -6.50 -6.66
CA VAL A 145 2.76 -5.53 -6.14
C VAL A 145 3.10 -4.18 -6.75
N THR A 146 2.12 -3.55 -7.39
CA THR A 146 2.17 -2.17 -7.85
C THR A 146 2.12 -1.23 -6.64
N LEU A 147 3.08 -1.36 -5.73
CA LEU A 147 3.26 -0.43 -4.61
C LEU A 147 3.80 0.88 -5.16
N ASN A 148 3.13 1.97 -4.81
CA ASN A 148 3.63 3.30 -5.08
C ASN A 148 4.95 3.56 -4.32
N LYS A 149 5.65 4.62 -4.74
CA LYS A 149 6.98 4.96 -4.24
C LYS A 149 7.00 5.34 -2.75
N ALA A 150 5.89 5.82 -2.17
CA ALA A 150 5.81 6.17 -0.74
C ALA A 150 5.68 4.93 0.15
N ALA A 151 4.85 3.96 -0.26
CA ALA A 151 4.88 2.62 0.31
C ALA A 151 6.30 2.04 0.17
N LYS A 152 6.90 2.12 -1.02
CA LYS A 152 8.28 1.67 -1.28
C LYS A 152 9.37 2.40 -0.48
N ALA A 153 9.19 3.68 -0.16
CA ALA A 153 10.14 4.48 0.60
C ALA A 153 10.11 4.14 2.10
N ARG A 154 8.94 3.74 2.64
CA ARG A 154 8.83 3.12 3.98
C ARG A 154 9.53 1.75 4.05
N LEU A 155 9.83 1.16 2.89
CA LEU A 155 10.34 -0.19 2.72
C LEU A 155 11.86 -0.23 2.44
N MET A 156 12.53 0.93 2.42
CA MET A 156 13.97 1.04 2.11
C MET A 156 14.91 0.39 3.13
N ASP A 157 14.39 -0.07 4.26
CA ASP A 157 15.15 -0.83 5.29
C ASP A 157 14.55 -2.24 5.50
N VAL A 158 13.73 -2.75 4.57
CA VAL A 158 13.09 -4.07 4.68
C VAL A 158 13.89 -5.11 3.89
N ASP A 159 14.39 -6.12 4.59
CA ASP A 159 15.13 -7.22 3.97
C ASP A 159 14.22 -8.39 3.59
N GLN A 160 13.17 -8.63 4.37
CA GLN A 160 12.35 -9.85 4.32
C GLN A 160 10.88 -9.55 4.58
N THR A 161 9.99 -10.29 3.92
CA THR A 161 8.54 -10.23 4.13
C THR A 161 7.97 -11.62 4.38
N ILE A 162 7.05 -11.74 5.33
CA ILE A 162 6.24 -12.94 5.57
C ILE A 162 4.79 -12.62 5.22
N ASP A 163 4.23 -13.35 4.27
CA ASP A 163 2.82 -13.26 3.86
C ASP A 163 1.96 -14.09 4.82
N ILE A 164 1.03 -13.44 5.51
CA ILE A 164 0.12 -14.08 6.47
C ILE A 164 -1.30 -13.97 5.92
N GLY A 165 -1.81 -15.05 5.34
CA GLY A 165 -3.19 -15.13 4.89
C GLY A 165 -4.19 -15.35 6.02
N PHE A 166 -5.44 -14.93 5.81
CA PHE A 166 -6.58 -15.31 6.65
C PHE A 166 -7.48 -16.29 5.93
N ASP A 167 -7.97 -17.29 6.64
CA ASP A 167 -9.15 -18.03 6.20
C ASP A 167 -10.43 -17.20 6.41
N THR A 168 -11.57 -17.76 6.01
CA THR A 168 -12.86 -17.07 6.08
C THR A 168 -13.48 -17.03 7.48
N THR A 169 -12.76 -17.44 8.53
CA THR A 169 -13.28 -17.53 9.90
C THR A 169 -12.88 -16.35 10.77
N ILE A 170 -11.85 -15.60 10.38
CA ILE A 170 -11.36 -14.45 11.13
C ILE A 170 -12.27 -13.24 10.85
N PRO A 171 -12.99 -12.71 11.86
CA PRO A 171 -13.82 -11.52 11.70
C PRO A 171 -12.98 -10.24 11.88
N ALA A 172 -13.59 -9.08 11.58
CA ALA A 172 -13.03 -7.79 11.93
C ALA A 172 -12.85 -7.64 13.45
N GLY A 173 -11.81 -6.92 13.87
CA GLY A 173 -11.43 -6.75 15.27
C GLY A 173 -9.93 -6.56 15.47
N GLN A 174 -9.45 -6.62 16.71
CA GLN A 174 -8.05 -6.39 17.07
C GLN A 174 -7.37 -7.62 17.67
N PHE A 175 -6.12 -7.83 17.30
CA PHE A 175 -5.24 -8.81 17.93
C PHE A 175 -3.79 -8.32 17.87
N CYS A 176 -2.88 -8.99 18.57
CA CYS A 176 -1.45 -8.75 18.45
C CYS A 176 -0.74 -10.03 18.03
N TYR A 177 0.46 -9.91 17.48
CA TYR A 177 1.34 -11.03 17.26
C TYR A 177 2.71 -10.73 17.83
N THR A 178 3.39 -11.78 18.24
CA THR A 178 4.79 -11.77 18.63
C THR A 178 5.60 -12.49 17.55
N LEU A 179 6.67 -11.86 17.08
CA LEU A 179 7.64 -12.45 16.17
C LEU A 179 9.00 -12.63 16.88
N CYS A 180 9.60 -13.80 16.70
CA CYS A 180 11.01 -14.04 17.00
C CYS A 180 11.68 -14.61 15.75
N VAL A 181 12.86 -14.14 15.38
CA VAL A 181 13.65 -14.76 14.30
C VAL A 181 14.73 -15.68 14.88
N TYR A 182 15.12 -16.72 14.15
CA TYR A 182 16.14 -17.67 14.57
C TYR A 182 17.12 -18.03 13.45
N ASP A 183 18.33 -18.47 13.82
CA ASP A 183 19.37 -18.94 12.90
C ASP A 183 19.62 -20.46 12.98
N ASP A 184 20.45 -20.97 12.07
CA ASP A 184 20.82 -22.41 12.03
C ASP A 184 21.66 -22.87 13.24
N LEU A 185 22.18 -21.92 14.03
CA LEU A 185 22.96 -22.20 15.24
C LEU A 185 22.08 -22.32 16.49
N GLY A 186 20.77 -22.10 16.35
CA GLY A 186 19.80 -22.13 17.44
C GLY A 186 19.79 -20.84 18.27
N ASN A 187 20.31 -19.74 17.73
CA ASN A 187 20.09 -18.42 18.31
C ASN A 187 18.69 -17.92 17.99
N ILE A 188 18.09 -17.19 18.93
CA ILE A 188 16.72 -16.70 18.82
C ILE A 188 16.70 -15.27 19.33
N SER A 189 16.14 -14.35 18.54
CA SER A 189 15.99 -12.95 18.91
C SER A 189 15.13 -12.77 20.16
N LEU A 190 15.14 -11.57 20.74
CA LEU A 190 14.06 -11.18 21.65
C LEU A 190 12.75 -11.05 20.84
N PRO A 191 11.58 -11.28 21.47
CA PRO A 191 10.29 -11.10 20.83
C PRO A 191 10.02 -9.62 20.53
N GLU A 192 9.49 -9.34 19.33
CA GLU A 192 8.85 -8.06 19.01
C GLU A 192 7.34 -8.28 18.88
N GLU A 193 6.55 -7.41 19.51
CA GLU A 193 5.08 -7.48 19.51
C GLU A 193 4.51 -6.33 18.67
N VAL A 194 3.52 -6.65 17.83
CA VAL A 194 2.79 -5.70 17.00
C VAL A 194 1.30 -6.01 17.10
N CYS A 195 0.50 -4.96 17.27
CA CYS A 195 -0.96 -5.07 17.31
C CYS A 195 -1.56 -4.56 15.99
N LEU A 196 -2.51 -5.32 15.45
CA LEU A 196 -3.18 -5.06 14.19
C LEU A 196 -4.68 -4.89 14.41
N THR A 197 -5.30 -4.12 13.53
CA THR A 197 -6.76 -4.09 13.35
C THR A 197 -7.08 -4.84 12.07
N VAL A 198 -7.98 -5.83 12.15
CA VAL A 198 -8.60 -6.50 11.01
C VAL A 198 -9.77 -5.64 10.57
N GLU A 199 -9.60 -4.96 9.45
CA GLU A 199 -10.59 -4.06 8.85
C GLU A 199 -11.76 -4.85 8.26
N ASN A 200 -12.98 -4.37 8.45
CA ASN A 200 -14.13 -4.87 7.70
C ASN A 200 -14.21 -4.16 6.34
N PHE A 201 -14.84 -4.79 5.35
CA PHE A 201 -15.12 -4.08 4.10
C PHE A 201 -16.21 -3.01 4.32
N GLY A 202 -16.01 -1.84 3.72
CA GLY A 202 -16.82 -0.64 3.99
C GLY A 202 -16.18 0.28 5.03
N GLY A 203 -17.01 0.95 5.84
CA GLY A 203 -16.53 1.74 7.00
C GLY A 203 -16.78 3.25 6.95
N ASN A 204 -17.27 3.78 5.82
CA ASN A 204 -17.75 5.16 5.73
C ASN A 204 -18.88 5.33 4.69
N ALA A 205 -20.09 5.63 5.15
CA ALA A 205 -21.26 5.81 4.29
C ALA A 205 -21.12 7.02 3.36
N ASN A 206 -20.32 8.03 3.72
CA ASN A 206 -20.06 9.19 2.84
C ASN A 206 -19.17 8.84 1.64
N LEU A 207 -18.50 7.69 1.63
CA LEU A 207 -17.76 7.21 0.47
C LEU A 207 -18.65 6.44 -0.52
N VAL A 208 -19.87 6.05 -0.14
CA VAL A 208 -20.74 5.27 -1.02
C VAL A 208 -21.32 6.18 -2.11
N GLY A 209 -21.01 5.88 -3.37
CA GLY A 209 -21.41 6.73 -4.49
C GLY A 209 -20.64 6.47 -5.78
N VAL A 210 -20.88 7.33 -6.77
CA VAL A 210 -20.13 7.36 -8.03
C VAL A 210 -19.32 8.63 -8.05
N TRP A 211 -18.01 8.49 -8.12
CA TRP A 211 -17.06 9.56 -7.88
C TRP A 211 -16.24 9.79 -9.12
N ASN A 212 -16.33 10.98 -9.70
CA ASN A 212 -15.56 11.36 -10.87
C ASN A 212 -14.41 12.25 -10.43
N MET A 213 -13.21 12.01 -10.97
CA MET A 213 -12.09 12.91 -10.74
C MET A 213 -12.45 14.32 -11.24
N THR A 214 -12.16 15.32 -10.40
CA THR A 214 -12.26 16.73 -10.76
C THR A 214 -10.90 17.39 -10.84
N THR A 215 -9.94 16.92 -10.06
CA THR A 215 -8.60 17.51 -10.03
C THR A 215 -7.57 16.46 -9.67
N TYR A 216 -6.53 16.41 -10.50
CA TYR A 216 -5.24 15.83 -10.18
C TYR A 216 -4.27 16.97 -9.84
N GLN A 217 -3.42 16.74 -8.84
CA GLN A 217 -2.37 17.67 -8.45
C GLN A 217 -1.14 16.89 -8.01
N GLU A 218 0.01 17.25 -8.55
CA GLU A 218 1.31 16.72 -8.14
C GLU A 218 2.28 17.87 -7.89
N THR A 219 3.06 17.76 -6.82
CA THR A 219 4.19 18.64 -6.55
C THR A 219 5.47 17.82 -6.59
N TYR A 220 6.38 18.23 -7.46
CA TYR A 220 7.69 17.62 -7.65
C TYR A 220 8.76 18.69 -7.78
N ASP A 221 9.84 18.60 -6.99
CA ASP A 221 10.94 19.58 -6.95
C ASP A 221 10.46 21.04 -6.77
N GLY A 222 9.45 21.21 -5.92
CA GLY A 222 8.82 22.50 -5.62
C GLY A 222 7.96 23.10 -6.74
N MET A 223 7.78 22.40 -7.86
CA MET A 223 6.83 22.76 -8.91
C MET A 223 5.54 21.98 -8.73
N THR A 224 4.40 22.68 -8.79
CA THR A 224 3.08 22.05 -8.68
C THR A 224 2.36 22.10 -10.02
N ILE A 225 1.97 20.93 -10.51
CA ILE A 225 1.06 20.78 -11.64
C ILE A 225 -0.34 20.49 -11.13
N SER A 226 -1.35 20.92 -11.90
CA SER A 226 -2.75 20.61 -11.61
C SER A 226 -3.52 20.52 -12.92
N ALA A 227 -4.36 19.49 -13.04
CA ALA A 227 -5.15 19.23 -14.24
C ALA A 227 -6.51 18.61 -13.87
N GLY A 228 -7.55 19.01 -14.58
CA GLY A 228 -8.84 18.33 -14.57
C GLY A 228 -8.94 17.26 -15.67
N ILE A 229 -10.14 16.68 -15.80
CA ILE A 229 -10.46 15.76 -16.91
C ILE A 229 -10.35 16.50 -18.26
N GLY A 230 -9.65 15.88 -19.21
CA GLY A 230 -9.38 16.39 -20.56
C GLY A 230 -8.36 17.54 -20.60
N GLU A 231 -7.75 17.91 -19.48
CA GLU A 231 -6.67 18.88 -19.42
C GLU A 231 -5.32 18.16 -19.50
N THR A 232 -4.49 18.56 -20.46
CA THR A 232 -3.14 18.02 -20.62
C THR A 232 -2.19 18.60 -19.58
N PHE A 233 -1.44 17.73 -18.92
CA PHE A 233 -0.29 18.09 -18.08
C PHE A 233 0.96 17.44 -18.65
N CYS A 234 2.12 18.08 -18.46
CA CYS A 234 3.36 17.63 -19.06
C CYS A 234 4.53 17.70 -18.07
N PHE A 235 5.47 16.79 -18.23
CA PHE A 235 6.73 16.74 -17.50
C PHE A 235 7.89 16.88 -18.49
N ASP A 236 8.83 17.74 -18.15
CA ASP A 236 10.07 17.88 -18.89
C ASP A 236 11.14 16.95 -18.30
N ASP A 237 11.84 16.20 -19.14
CA ASP A 237 12.96 15.33 -18.75
C ASP A 237 14.14 15.46 -19.74
N GLN A 238 15.25 14.76 -19.48
CA GLN A 238 16.42 14.71 -20.33
C GLN A 238 16.88 13.28 -20.58
N LEU A 239 17.03 12.93 -21.86
CA LEU A 239 17.59 11.65 -22.28
C LEU A 239 19.06 11.79 -22.68
N LEU A 240 19.88 10.84 -22.24
CA LEU A 240 21.27 10.70 -22.66
C LEU A 240 21.34 10.04 -24.04
N CYS A 241 21.88 10.76 -25.01
CA CYS A 241 22.03 10.32 -26.39
C CYS A 241 23.26 9.41 -26.61
N ASN A 242 23.26 8.65 -27.70
CA ASN A 242 24.39 7.77 -28.08
C ASN A 242 25.70 8.52 -28.37
N ASN A 243 25.63 9.81 -28.70
CA ASN A 243 26.79 10.67 -28.93
C ASN A 243 27.37 11.27 -27.63
N GLY A 244 26.73 11.02 -26.48
CA GLY A 244 27.10 11.56 -25.17
C GLY A 244 26.51 12.93 -24.83
N ASP A 245 25.71 13.52 -25.72
CA ASP A 245 24.94 14.73 -25.44
C ASP A 245 23.61 14.38 -24.76
N PHE A 246 22.89 15.40 -24.27
CA PHE A 246 21.54 15.27 -23.74
C PHE A 246 20.53 15.94 -24.65
N VAL A 247 19.33 15.36 -24.74
CA VAL A 247 18.17 15.97 -25.39
C VAL A 247 17.07 16.17 -24.35
N ALA A 248 16.49 17.38 -24.33
CA ALA A 248 15.30 17.64 -23.52
C ALA A 248 14.09 17.01 -24.22
N ILE A 249 13.24 16.38 -23.44
CA ILE A 249 11.99 15.78 -23.88
C ILE A 249 10.84 16.28 -23.02
N THR A 250 9.64 16.30 -23.56
CA THR A 250 8.42 16.63 -22.83
C THR A 250 7.42 15.50 -23.01
N GLU A 251 7.06 14.82 -21.93
CA GLU A 251 6.00 13.80 -21.91
C GLU A 251 4.74 14.42 -21.34
N CYS A 252 3.63 14.30 -22.07
CA CYS A 252 2.33 14.85 -21.73
C CYS A 252 1.29 13.75 -21.60
N SER A 253 0.36 13.94 -20.66
CA SER A 253 -0.77 13.04 -20.44
C SER A 253 -2.05 13.83 -20.20
N SER A 254 -3.20 13.22 -20.46
CA SER A 254 -4.51 13.71 -20.00
C SER A 254 -5.38 12.56 -19.50
N TYR A 255 -6.05 12.78 -18.37
CA TYR A 255 -7.11 11.90 -17.90
C TYR A 255 -8.39 12.21 -18.68
N GLU A 256 -8.89 11.27 -19.47
CA GLU A 256 -10.19 11.40 -20.15
C GLU A 256 -11.32 10.86 -19.27
N LEU A 257 -11.00 9.89 -18.42
CA LEU A 257 -11.90 9.34 -17.42
C LEU A 257 -11.08 8.87 -16.22
N LEU A 258 -11.55 9.19 -15.02
CA LEU A 258 -11.15 8.50 -13.80
C LEU A 258 -12.34 8.49 -12.85
N ARG A 259 -12.90 7.30 -12.61
CA ARG A 259 -14.15 7.14 -11.86
C ARG A 259 -14.10 5.94 -10.92
N PHE A 260 -14.43 6.18 -9.66
CA PHE A 260 -14.77 5.12 -8.71
C PHE A 260 -16.28 4.95 -8.59
N THR A 261 -16.75 3.72 -8.47
CA THR A 261 -18.06 3.40 -7.90
C THR A 261 -17.82 2.60 -6.63
N ILE A 262 -18.26 3.13 -5.49
CA ILE A 262 -18.03 2.56 -4.17
C ILE A 262 -19.39 2.18 -3.60
N ASN A 263 -19.57 0.90 -3.25
CA ASN A 263 -20.84 0.36 -2.78
C ASN A 263 -20.82 0.10 -1.28
N ALA A 264 -22.00 0.20 -0.64
CA ALA A 264 -22.18 -0.06 0.79
C ALA A 264 -21.89 -1.52 1.21
N ASP A 265 -21.90 -2.47 0.26
CA ASP A 265 -21.55 -3.88 0.51
C ASP A 265 -20.03 -4.15 0.51
N GLY A 266 -19.24 -3.07 0.55
CA GLY A 266 -17.78 -3.12 0.53
C GLY A 266 -17.19 -3.41 -0.83
N SER A 267 -17.97 -3.51 -1.92
CA SER A 267 -17.44 -3.64 -3.28
C SER A 267 -17.13 -2.29 -3.93
N TYR A 268 -16.17 -2.29 -4.85
CA TYR A 268 -15.91 -1.15 -5.73
C TYR A 268 -15.70 -1.56 -7.19
N SER A 269 -15.81 -0.58 -8.08
CA SER A 269 -15.23 -0.62 -9.41
C SER A 269 -14.51 0.69 -9.74
N LEU A 270 -13.43 0.60 -10.50
CA LEU A 270 -12.67 1.73 -11.03
C LEU A 270 -12.69 1.67 -12.56
N GLU A 271 -12.88 2.82 -13.19
CA GLU A 271 -12.73 3.03 -14.63
C GLU A 271 -11.76 4.18 -14.86
N GLU A 272 -10.76 3.96 -15.69
CA GLU A 272 -9.74 4.93 -16.06
C GLU A 272 -9.52 4.91 -17.57
N GLU A 273 -9.37 6.09 -18.15
CA GLU A 273 -8.96 6.31 -19.53
C GLU A 273 -7.95 7.46 -19.55
N ILE A 274 -6.75 7.20 -20.08
CA ILE A 274 -5.65 8.16 -20.20
C ILE A 274 -5.24 8.24 -21.67
N ILE A 275 -4.91 9.45 -22.11
CA ILE A 275 -4.19 9.68 -23.36
C ILE A 275 -2.78 10.14 -23.01
N ASP A 276 -1.79 9.38 -23.47
CA ASP A 276 -0.37 9.68 -23.29
C ASP A 276 0.27 10.05 -24.62
N SER A 277 1.10 11.09 -24.63
CA SER A 277 2.03 11.34 -25.73
C SER A 277 3.21 10.39 -25.57
N ASP A 278 3.40 9.48 -26.53
CA ASP A 278 4.52 8.53 -26.51
C ASP A 278 5.73 9.11 -27.24
N ILE A 279 6.94 8.86 -26.72
CA ILE A 279 8.20 9.22 -27.35
C ILE A 279 8.82 7.97 -27.94
N ASP A 280 9.33 8.06 -29.17
CA ASP A 280 10.18 7.00 -29.71
C ASP A 280 11.56 7.05 -29.09
N TYR A 281 11.70 6.49 -27.88
CA TYR A 281 12.94 6.48 -27.10
C TYR A 281 14.16 6.03 -27.92
N ASP A 282 14.04 4.93 -28.68
CA ASP A 282 15.13 4.39 -29.49
C ASP A 282 15.55 5.39 -30.59
N GLN A 283 14.56 5.97 -31.29
CA GLN A 283 14.87 6.96 -32.32
C GLN A 283 15.42 8.24 -31.70
N THR A 284 14.80 8.76 -30.64
CA THR A 284 15.20 9.96 -29.92
C THR A 284 16.65 9.89 -29.44
N VAL A 285 17.03 8.78 -28.78
CA VAL A 285 18.40 8.53 -28.30
C VAL A 285 19.39 8.39 -29.45
N SER A 286 18.96 7.82 -30.59
CA SER A 286 19.82 7.63 -31.76
C SER A 286 20.06 8.91 -32.57
N SER A 287 19.05 9.78 -32.70
CA SER A 287 19.15 11.05 -33.42
C SER A 287 19.56 12.22 -32.55
N CYS A 288 19.46 12.08 -31.22
CA CYS A 288 19.58 13.16 -30.25
C CYS A 288 18.66 14.35 -30.55
N MET A 289 17.42 14.03 -30.90
CA MET A 289 16.32 14.95 -31.18
C MET A 289 15.07 14.25 -30.70
N GLU A 290 14.14 14.97 -30.07
CA GLU A 290 12.85 14.44 -29.66
C GLU A 290 12.06 13.95 -30.89
N ILE A 291 11.69 12.67 -30.88
CA ILE A 291 10.86 12.01 -31.89
C ILE A 291 9.60 11.50 -31.21
N GLU A 292 8.48 12.15 -31.49
CA GLU A 292 7.16 11.74 -30.99
C GLU A 292 6.61 10.52 -31.75
N ARG A 293 5.78 9.73 -31.06
CA ARG A 293 4.90 8.71 -31.62
C ARG A 293 3.45 9.20 -31.59
N PRO A 294 2.54 8.55 -32.33
CA PRO A 294 1.13 8.80 -32.17
C PRO A 294 0.69 8.55 -30.73
N ASP A 295 -0.16 9.41 -30.21
CA ASP A 295 -0.72 9.28 -28.87
C ASP A 295 -1.30 7.87 -28.64
N THR A 296 -1.06 7.35 -27.45
CA THR A 296 -1.56 6.07 -26.99
C THR A 296 -2.74 6.29 -26.05
N THR A 297 -3.82 5.56 -26.29
CA THR A 297 -4.95 5.50 -25.35
C THR A 297 -4.77 4.28 -24.47
N TYR A 298 -4.69 4.51 -23.17
CA TYR A 298 -4.68 3.50 -22.13
C TYR A 298 -6.05 3.48 -21.44
N GLY A 299 -6.64 2.29 -21.33
CA GLY A 299 -7.87 2.10 -20.57
C GLY A 299 -7.66 1.05 -19.49
N TYR A 300 -8.14 1.31 -18.29
CA TYR A 300 -8.06 0.40 -17.16
C TYR A 300 -9.41 0.29 -16.46
N VAL A 301 -9.87 -0.94 -16.24
CA VAL A 301 -11.07 -1.22 -15.46
C VAL A 301 -10.73 -2.23 -14.40
N SER A 302 -11.09 -1.92 -13.16
CA SER A 302 -10.78 -2.70 -11.97
C SER A 302 -12.04 -2.96 -11.14
N SER A 303 -12.09 -4.09 -10.45
CA SER A 303 -13.12 -4.35 -9.45
C SER A 303 -12.59 -5.14 -8.27
N GLY A 304 -13.16 -4.88 -7.09
CA GLY A 304 -12.84 -5.65 -5.91
C GLY A 304 -13.52 -5.15 -4.65
N LYS A 305 -12.78 -5.10 -3.54
CA LYS A 305 -13.28 -4.70 -2.22
C LYS A 305 -12.56 -3.47 -1.66
N TRP A 306 -13.22 -2.74 -0.77
CA TRP A 306 -12.64 -1.56 -0.12
C TRP A 306 -12.90 -1.58 1.38
N ALA A 307 -12.00 -0.97 2.16
CA ALA A 307 -12.16 -0.73 3.59
C ALA A 307 -11.64 0.67 3.96
N TYR A 308 -12.25 1.30 4.96
CA TYR A 308 -11.86 2.60 5.48
C TYR A 308 -11.58 2.53 6.98
N ASN A 309 -10.33 2.80 7.35
CA ASN A 309 -9.92 2.91 8.74
C ASN A 309 -10.16 4.35 9.23
N GLN A 310 -11.14 4.51 10.12
CA GLN A 310 -11.52 5.83 10.66
C GLN A 310 -10.44 6.45 11.55
N THR A 311 -9.61 5.63 12.22
CA THR A 311 -8.59 6.12 13.16
C THR A 311 -7.37 6.67 12.42
N GLN A 312 -7.00 6.03 11.32
CA GLN A 312 -5.85 6.40 10.49
C GLN A 312 -6.24 7.33 9.33
N GLU A 313 -7.54 7.53 9.09
CA GLU A 313 -8.08 8.26 7.94
C GLU A 313 -7.55 7.69 6.61
N ARG A 314 -7.47 6.35 6.52
CA ARG A 314 -6.94 5.63 5.36
C ARG A 314 -8.00 4.79 4.68
N ILE A 315 -7.95 4.77 3.35
CA ILE A 315 -8.75 3.87 2.53
C ILE A 315 -7.83 2.87 1.85
N VAL A 316 -8.26 1.61 1.84
CA VAL A 316 -7.62 0.54 1.09
C VAL A 316 -8.58 -0.03 0.06
N PHE A 317 -8.11 -0.21 -1.17
CA PHE A 317 -8.80 -0.92 -2.23
C PHE A 317 -8.01 -2.18 -2.59
N ILE A 318 -8.70 -3.31 -2.57
CA ILE A 318 -8.17 -4.62 -2.95
C ILE A 318 -8.84 -5.03 -4.25
N GLU A 319 -8.03 -5.15 -5.29
CA GLU A 319 -8.44 -5.63 -6.59
C GLU A 319 -8.53 -7.16 -6.60
N TYR A 320 -9.65 -7.67 -7.14
CA TYR A 320 -9.80 -9.10 -7.48
C TYR A 320 -9.87 -9.35 -8.98
N SER A 321 -9.94 -8.29 -9.80
CA SER A 321 -9.91 -8.43 -11.24
C SER A 321 -9.61 -7.09 -11.90
N PHE A 322 -8.87 -7.14 -13.00
CA PHE A 322 -8.72 -5.99 -13.87
C PHE A 322 -8.73 -6.34 -15.35
N THR A 323 -8.89 -5.30 -16.17
CA THR A 323 -8.71 -5.33 -17.61
C THR A 323 -7.98 -4.08 -18.04
N GLU A 324 -6.84 -4.28 -18.69
CA GLU A 324 -6.04 -3.26 -19.35
C GLU A 324 -6.31 -3.28 -20.85
N ASN A 325 -6.37 -2.11 -21.46
CA ASN A 325 -6.43 -1.92 -22.90
C ASN A 325 -5.38 -0.88 -23.31
N ASP A 326 -4.27 -1.35 -23.85
CA ASP A 326 -3.22 -0.51 -24.42
C ASP A 326 -3.39 -0.49 -25.94
N ASN A 327 -3.99 0.58 -26.45
CA ASN A 327 -4.16 0.81 -27.89
C ASN A 327 -4.79 -0.37 -28.66
N GLY A 328 -5.73 -1.07 -28.02
CA GLY A 328 -6.43 -2.24 -28.56
C GLY A 328 -5.83 -3.59 -28.17
N GLU A 329 -4.66 -3.62 -27.52
CA GLU A 329 -4.10 -4.81 -26.89
C GLU A 329 -4.72 -4.99 -25.50
N ILE A 330 -5.49 -6.06 -25.32
CA ILE A 330 -6.25 -6.30 -24.09
C ILE A 330 -5.55 -7.36 -23.23
N TYR A 331 -5.31 -7.02 -21.97
CA TYR A 331 -4.87 -7.93 -20.91
C TYR A 331 -5.92 -7.96 -19.79
N SER A 332 -6.09 -9.10 -19.14
CA SER A 332 -7.04 -9.23 -18.03
C SER A 332 -6.59 -10.32 -17.08
N GLU A 333 -6.85 -10.10 -15.80
CA GLU A 333 -6.50 -11.02 -14.73
C GLU A 333 -7.60 -11.06 -13.67
N THR A 334 -7.68 -12.17 -12.95
CA THR A 334 -8.62 -12.37 -11.84
C THR A 334 -7.93 -13.11 -10.71
N PHE A 335 -8.10 -12.61 -9.50
CA PHE A 335 -7.51 -13.16 -8.28
C PHE A 335 -8.59 -13.88 -7.47
N PRO A 336 -8.32 -15.10 -6.96
CA PRO A 336 -9.21 -15.73 -5.99
C PRO A 336 -9.20 -14.98 -4.65
N LEU A 337 -10.16 -15.30 -3.78
CA LEU A 337 -10.18 -14.78 -2.41
C LEU A 337 -8.91 -15.20 -1.66
N GLY A 338 -8.31 -14.27 -0.92
CA GLY A 338 -7.04 -14.45 -0.23
C GLY A 338 -5.80 -14.20 -1.11
N GLU A 339 -6.00 -13.87 -2.38
CA GLU A 339 -4.93 -13.52 -3.32
C GLU A 339 -5.18 -12.14 -3.97
N GLY A 340 -6.06 -11.32 -3.39
CA GLY A 340 -6.35 -9.99 -3.91
C GLY A 340 -5.13 -9.07 -3.86
N GLU A 341 -4.99 -8.20 -4.85
CA GLU A 341 -3.88 -7.25 -4.90
C GLU A 341 -4.30 -5.89 -4.34
N VAL A 342 -3.43 -5.27 -3.55
CA VAL A 342 -3.67 -3.90 -3.05
C VAL A 342 -3.50 -2.93 -4.22
N LEU A 343 -4.63 -2.41 -4.73
CA LEU A 343 -4.65 -1.38 -5.77
C LEU A 343 -4.22 -0.02 -5.20
N LEU A 344 -4.70 0.29 -4.00
CA LEU A 344 -4.46 1.57 -3.35
C LEU A 344 -4.53 1.40 -1.83
N ASP A 345 -3.60 2.00 -1.10
CA ASP A 345 -3.68 2.23 0.36
C ASP A 345 -3.18 3.64 0.65
N ALA A 346 -4.11 4.57 0.89
CA ALA A 346 -3.78 5.98 0.97
C ALA A 346 -4.58 6.74 2.03
N LEU A 347 -4.04 7.89 2.45
CA LEU A 347 -4.77 8.84 3.28
C LEU A 347 -5.90 9.45 2.45
N VAL A 348 -7.07 9.60 3.08
CA VAL A 348 -8.24 10.18 2.44
C VAL A 348 -8.87 11.25 3.32
N VAL A 349 -9.14 12.41 2.72
CA VAL A 349 -9.95 13.47 3.33
C VAL A 349 -11.34 13.40 2.73
N ILE A 350 -12.37 13.21 3.56
CA ILE A 350 -13.74 12.96 3.13
C ILE A 350 -14.63 14.15 3.52
N THR A 351 -15.45 14.62 2.58
CA THR A 351 -16.56 15.53 2.83
C THR A 351 -17.86 14.89 2.34
N SER A 352 -19.01 15.57 2.48
CA SER A 352 -20.28 15.01 2.01
C SER A 352 -20.35 14.82 0.48
N ASN A 353 -19.59 15.60 -0.29
CA ASN A 353 -19.69 15.64 -1.76
C ASN A 353 -18.35 15.44 -2.46
N SER A 354 -17.26 15.24 -1.71
CA SER A 354 -15.94 15.02 -2.28
C SER A 354 -15.11 14.11 -1.40
N PHE A 355 -14.19 13.38 -2.00
CA PHE A 355 -13.05 12.85 -1.26
C PHE A 355 -11.75 13.15 -2.01
N THR A 356 -10.67 13.32 -1.25
CA THR A 356 -9.33 13.53 -1.80
C THR A 356 -8.42 12.44 -1.28
N ILE A 357 -7.85 11.68 -2.20
CA ILE A 357 -6.73 10.76 -1.91
C ILE A 357 -5.45 11.59 -2.00
N SER A 358 -4.55 11.44 -1.03
CA SER A 358 -3.26 12.14 -1.05
C SER A 358 -2.13 11.32 -0.46
N GLU A 359 -0.93 11.51 -1.00
CA GLU A 359 0.30 10.99 -0.40
C GLU A 359 1.46 11.99 -0.49
N SER A 360 2.48 11.74 0.33
CA SER A 360 3.76 12.41 0.25
C SER A 360 4.87 11.40 0.00
N TYR A 361 5.77 11.73 -0.91
CA TYR A 361 6.92 10.90 -1.29
C TYR A 361 8.19 11.21 -0.50
N GLY A 362 8.14 12.13 0.47
CA GLY A 362 9.33 12.71 1.11
C GLY A 362 9.83 13.95 0.37
N ASP A 363 10.79 14.67 0.95
CA ASP A 363 11.44 15.86 0.36
C ASP A 363 10.52 17.02 -0.09
N GLY A 364 9.24 16.98 0.32
CA GLY A 364 8.22 17.96 -0.05
C GLY A 364 7.40 17.57 -1.27
N ASP A 365 7.70 16.45 -1.91
CA ASP A 365 6.95 15.92 -3.04
C ASP A 365 5.64 15.30 -2.56
N THR A 366 4.56 15.58 -3.29
CA THR A 366 3.19 15.15 -2.93
C THR A 366 2.37 14.90 -4.18
N TYR A 367 1.39 14.02 -4.08
CA TYR A 367 0.30 13.95 -5.05
C TYR A 367 -1.04 13.94 -4.34
N SER A 368 -2.06 14.43 -5.03
CA SER A 368 -3.44 14.31 -4.60
C SER A 368 -4.40 14.22 -5.77
N ILE A 369 -5.48 13.45 -5.59
CA ILE A 369 -6.55 13.31 -6.56
C ILE A 369 -7.87 13.56 -5.83
N THR A 370 -8.62 14.56 -6.29
CA THR A 370 -9.93 14.92 -5.77
C THR A 370 -11.02 14.37 -6.68
N PHE A 371 -12.03 13.78 -6.04
CA PHE A 371 -13.21 13.24 -6.67
C PHE A 371 -14.47 13.91 -6.12
N GLU A 372 -15.48 14.08 -6.98
CA GLU A 372 -16.80 14.59 -6.61
C GLU A 372 -17.93 13.65 -7.12
N ASN A 373 -19.03 13.60 -6.38
CA ASN A 373 -20.22 12.75 -6.62
C ASN A 373 -21.38 13.53 -7.27
#